data_AF-A0A482RFK4-F1
#
_entry.id   AF-A0A482RFK4-F1
#
_cell.length_a   1.000
_cell.length_b   1.000
_cell.length_c   1.000
_cell.angle_alpha   90.00
_cell.angle_beta   90.00
_cell.angle_gamma   90.00
#
_symmetry.space_group_name_H-M   'P 1'
#
loop_
_entity.id
_entity.type
_entity.pdbx_description
1 polymer ?
#
loop_
_entity_poly.entity_id
_entity_poly.type
_entity_poly.pdbx_seq_one_letter_code
_entity_poly.pdbx_strand_id
1 'polypeptide(L)'
;MKDGAVLDRCIIGAGACIGTNARLHDTIVLPGARVGDKAQAFFSIIGALASVGPAAVLHPGVVVGAHCPVDAERIVASYTRLAAVSAEECGAPSHPTQARLWPQPGECIVREAREEEDE
;
A
#
# COMPACT_ATOMS: atom_id res chain seq x y z
N MET A 1 8.74 -13.45 3.56
CA MET A 1 9.45 -12.31 4.17
C MET A 1 10.90 -12.38 3.73
N LYS A 2 11.51 -11.25 3.35
CA LYS A 2 12.93 -11.19 2.98
C LYS A 2 13.79 -10.69 4.15
N ASP A 3 15.10 -10.84 3.99
CA ASP A 3 16.10 -10.52 5.02
C ASP A 3 16.00 -9.08 5.55
N GLY A 4 16.27 -8.92 6.84
CA GLY A 4 16.34 -7.61 7.51
C GLY A 4 15.01 -6.89 7.70
N ALA A 5 13.88 -7.45 7.25
CA ALA A 5 12.58 -6.89 7.55
C ALA A 5 12.28 -6.96 9.07
N VAL A 6 11.72 -5.88 9.61
CA VAL A 6 11.36 -5.74 11.02
C VAL A 6 9.85 -5.59 11.11
N LEU A 7 9.20 -6.52 11.80
CA LEU A 7 7.76 -6.51 12.03
C LEU A 7 7.51 -6.52 13.53
N ASP A 8 6.81 -5.51 14.02
CA ASP A 8 6.43 -5.39 15.42
C ASP A 8 4.90 -5.24 15.52
N ARG A 9 4.25 -6.13 16.28
CA ARG A 9 2.79 -6.19 16.44
C ARG A 9 2.01 -6.12 15.11
N CYS A 10 2.48 -6.84 14.10
CA CYS A 10 1.85 -6.88 12.78
C CYS A 10 1.00 -8.13 12.57
N ILE A 11 -0.06 -8.01 11.77
CA ILE A 11 -0.84 -9.14 11.27
C ILE A 11 -0.54 -9.29 9.78
N ILE A 12 -0.09 -10.48 9.36
CA ILE A 12 0.30 -10.76 7.97
C ILE A 12 -0.62 -11.81 7.37
N GLY A 13 -1.35 -11.40 6.34
CA GLY A 13 -2.26 -12.24 5.59
C GLY A 13 -1.53 -13.26 4.71
N ALA A 14 -2.25 -14.33 4.36
CA ALA A 14 -1.72 -15.40 3.53
C ALA A 14 -1.21 -14.88 2.17
N GLY A 15 -0.02 -15.35 1.76
CA GLY A 15 0.59 -14.96 0.48
C GLY A 15 1.13 -13.52 0.43
N ALA A 16 1.04 -12.75 1.52
CA ALA A 16 1.63 -11.41 1.56
C ALA A 16 3.15 -11.48 1.44
N CYS A 17 3.71 -10.55 0.67
CA CYS A 17 5.14 -10.49 0.39
C CYS A 17 5.73 -9.23 1.04
N ILE A 18 6.67 -9.41 1.97
CA ILE A 18 7.38 -8.31 2.63
C ILE A 18 8.81 -8.23 2.09
N GLY A 19 9.16 -7.05 1.58
CA GLY A 19 10.46 -6.72 1.01
C GLY A 19 11.59 -6.67 2.03
N THR A 20 12.82 -6.65 1.53
CA THR A 20 14.06 -6.62 2.32
C THR A 20 14.13 -5.31 3.11
N ASN A 21 14.53 -5.36 4.38
CA ASN A 21 14.64 -4.18 5.25
C ASN A 21 13.36 -3.33 5.39
N ALA A 22 12.17 -3.86 5.06
CA ALA A 22 10.91 -3.19 5.33
C ALA A 22 10.68 -3.09 6.85
N ARG A 23 10.09 -1.98 7.30
CA ARG A 23 9.81 -1.72 8.72
C ARG A 23 8.32 -1.52 8.92
N LEU A 24 7.68 -2.46 9.58
CA LEU A 24 6.23 -2.46 9.85
C LEU A 24 6.00 -2.50 11.35
N HIS A 25 5.14 -1.61 11.84
CA HIS A 25 4.84 -1.50 13.26
C HIS A 25 3.34 -1.24 13.45
N ASP A 26 2.68 -2.05 14.28
CA ASP A 26 1.22 -1.99 14.50
C ASP A 26 0.43 -1.97 13.18
N THR A 27 0.86 -2.74 12.19
CA THR A 27 0.34 -2.69 10.82
C THR A 27 -0.32 -4.01 10.43
N ILE A 28 -1.46 -3.92 9.75
CA ILE A 28 -2.18 -5.07 9.20
C ILE A 28 -1.91 -5.13 7.70
N VAL A 29 -1.34 -6.24 7.24
CA VAL A 29 -1.10 -6.53 5.83
C VAL A 29 -2.04 -7.63 5.39
N LEU A 30 -3.02 -7.31 4.54
CA LEU A 30 -4.02 -8.26 4.09
C LEU A 30 -3.47 -9.25 3.04
N PRO A 31 -4.20 -10.36 2.76
CA PRO A 31 -3.73 -11.42 1.88
C PRO A 31 -3.27 -10.95 0.51
N GLY A 32 -2.17 -11.54 0.02
CA GLY A 32 -1.60 -11.26 -1.30
C GLY A 32 -1.01 -9.87 -1.48
N ALA A 33 -1.04 -8.99 -0.47
CA ALA A 33 -0.43 -7.68 -0.54
C ALA A 33 1.10 -7.76 -0.69
N ARG A 34 1.69 -6.74 -1.32
CA ARG A 34 3.13 -6.65 -1.56
C ARG A 34 3.68 -5.37 -0.97
N VAL A 35 4.65 -5.50 -0.06
CA VAL A 35 5.36 -4.37 0.54
C VAL A 35 6.78 -4.35 -0.01
N GLY A 36 7.18 -3.23 -0.60
CA GLY A 36 8.47 -3.04 -1.23
C GLY A 36 9.65 -3.07 -0.24
N ASP A 37 10.85 -3.19 -0.79
CA ASP A 37 12.09 -3.16 0.00
C ASP A 37 12.26 -1.78 0.66
N LYS A 38 12.70 -1.75 1.92
CA LYS A 38 12.86 -0.53 2.75
C LYS A 38 11.57 0.29 2.95
N ALA A 39 10.40 -0.22 2.56
CA ALA A 39 9.14 0.46 2.83
C ALA A 39 8.88 0.53 4.34
N GLN A 40 8.19 1.60 4.77
CA GLN A 40 7.89 1.86 6.17
C GLN A 40 6.39 2.05 6.33
N ALA A 41 5.78 1.37 7.31
CA ALA A 41 4.39 1.58 7.66
C ALA A 41 4.19 1.51 9.17
N PHE A 42 3.43 2.46 9.69
CA PHE A 42 3.13 2.59 11.11
C PHE A 42 1.63 2.70 11.29
N PHE A 43 1.03 1.95 12.22
CA PHE A 43 -0.41 2.04 12.53
C PHE A 43 -1.32 2.05 11.29
N SER A 44 -1.01 1.20 10.30
CA SER A 44 -1.60 1.27 8.97
C SER A 44 -2.29 -0.04 8.57
N ILE A 45 -3.17 0.04 7.58
CA ILE A 45 -3.81 -1.12 6.96
C ILE A 45 -3.44 -1.16 5.48
N ILE A 46 -2.82 -2.26 5.04
CA ILE A 46 -2.46 -2.50 3.65
C ILE A 46 -3.43 -3.52 3.07
N GLY A 47 -4.29 -3.07 2.16
CA GLY A 47 -5.38 -3.82 1.55
C GLY A 47 -4.96 -5.10 0.82
N ALA A 48 -5.91 -6.01 0.62
CA ALA A 48 -5.66 -7.26 -0.09
C ALA A 48 -5.17 -6.97 -1.52
N LEU A 49 -4.13 -7.68 -1.96
CA LEU A 49 -3.51 -7.51 -3.28
C LEU A 49 -3.00 -6.08 -3.57
N ALA A 50 -2.94 -5.19 -2.56
CA ALA A 50 -2.33 -3.87 -2.69
C ALA A 50 -0.82 -3.98 -2.88
N SER A 51 -0.22 -2.97 -3.50
CA SER A 51 1.23 -2.93 -3.71
C SER A 51 1.81 -1.62 -3.19
N VAL A 52 2.75 -1.71 -2.25
CA VAL A 52 3.46 -0.56 -1.69
C VAL A 52 4.88 -0.50 -2.26
N GLY A 53 5.22 0.65 -2.85
CA GLY A 53 6.53 1.07 -3.36
C GLY A 53 7.73 0.64 -2.50
N PRO A 54 8.91 0.35 -3.06
CA PRO A 54 10.13 0.33 -2.27
C PRO A 54 10.36 1.74 -1.70
N ALA A 55 10.88 1.80 -0.48
CA ALA A 55 11.13 3.05 0.25
C ALA A 55 9.91 3.97 0.44
N ALA A 56 8.69 3.51 0.13
CA ALA A 56 7.48 4.27 0.43
C ALA A 56 7.28 4.38 1.94
N VAL A 57 6.70 5.49 2.39
CA VAL A 57 6.46 5.77 3.81
C VAL A 57 4.97 6.02 4.03
N LEU A 58 4.34 5.10 4.75
CA LEU A 58 2.96 5.24 5.21
C LEU A 58 2.98 5.76 6.64
N HIS A 59 2.56 7.00 6.82
CA HIS A 59 2.43 7.59 8.15
C HIS A 59 1.29 6.93 8.95
N PRO A 60 1.22 7.18 10.28
CA PRO A 60 0.19 6.62 11.14
C PRO A 60 -1.24 6.78 10.62
N GLY A 61 -2.02 5.72 10.70
CA GLY A 61 -3.45 5.73 10.34
C GLY A 61 -3.75 5.62 8.85
N VAL A 62 -2.76 5.38 7.99
CA VAL A 62 -3.00 5.21 6.55
C VAL A 62 -3.74 3.91 6.25
N VAL A 63 -4.74 3.99 5.38
CA VAL A 63 -5.49 2.85 4.86
C VAL A 63 -5.30 2.77 3.36
N VAL A 64 -4.62 1.73 2.90
CA VAL A 64 -4.45 1.40 1.49
C VAL A 64 -5.53 0.41 1.09
N GLY A 65 -6.39 0.77 0.15
CA GLY A 65 -7.47 -0.07 -0.36
C GLY A 65 -6.96 -1.30 -1.10
N ALA A 66 -7.84 -2.28 -1.30
CA ALA A 66 -7.52 -3.46 -2.09
C ALA A 66 -7.10 -3.06 -3.52
N HIS A 67 -6.10 -3.76 -4.07
CA HIS A 67 -5.53 -3.47 -5.41
C HIS A 67 -4.94 -2.05 -5.59
N CYS A 68 -4.82 -1.25 -4.54
CA CYS A 68 -4.31 0.12 -4.64
C CYS A 68 -2.77 0.10 -4.74
N PRO A 69 -2.19 0.66 -5.82
CA PRO A 69 -0.75 0.89 -5.88
C PRO A 69 -0.35 2.16 -5.12
N VAL A 70 0.72 2.05 -4.33
CA VAL A 70 1.46 3.18 -3.77
C VAL A 70 2.81 3.23 -4.43
N ASP A 71 3.17 4.38 -5.00
CA ASP A 71 4.40 4.53 -5.76
C ASP A 71 5.65 4.36 -4.89
N ALA A 72 6.77 4.03 -5.53
CA ALA A 72 8.09 4.02 -4.89
C ALA A 72 8.40 5.38 -4.27
N GLU A 73 9.05 5.38 -3.10
CA GLU A 73 9.48 6.61 -2.38
C GLU A 73 8.35 7.57 -1.99
N ARG A 74 7.09 7.22 -2.28
CA ARG A 74 5.94 8.05 -1.95
C ARG A 74 5.77 8.15 -0.44
N ILE A 75 5.56 9.37 0.03
CA ILE A 75 5.18 9.67 1.40
C ILE A 75 3.66 9.87 1.42
N VAL A 76 2.96 9.05 2.19
CA VAL A 76 1.50 9.15 2.37
C VAL A 76 1.25 9.72 3.75
N ALA A 77 0.56 10.86 3.80
CA ALA A 77 0.27 11.58 5.03
C ALA A 77 -0.62 10.76 5.98
N SER A 78 -0.53 11.06 7.28
CA SER A 78 -1.31 10.37 8.32
C SER A 78 -2.81 10.38 8.01
N TYR A 79 -3.51 9.32 8.43
CA TYR A 79 -4.96 9.17 8.29
C TYR A 79 -5.51 9.19 6.85
N THR A 80 -4.63 9.15 5.84
CA THR A 80 -5.02 9.14 4.43
C THR A 80 -5.65 7.80 4.07
N ARG A 81 -6.75 7.85 3.31
CA ARG A 81 -7.39 6.67 2.72
C ARG A 81 -7.13 6.66 1.22
N LEU A 82 -6.37 5.68 0.75
CA LEU A 82 -6.11 5.47 -0.66
C LEU A 82 -7.08 4.41 -1.17
N ALA A 83 -7.90 4.76 -2.16
CA ALA A 83 -8.75 3.81 -2.85
C ALA A 83 -8.17 3.56 -4.24
N ALA A 84 -8.18 2.30 -4.68
CA ALA A 84 -8.00 2.03 -6.10
C ALA A 84 -9.21 2.63 -6.82
N VAL A 85 -8.96 3.56 -7.73
CA VAL A 85 -9.96 3.91 -8.74
C VAL A 85 -10.01 2.77 -9.74
N SER A 86 -11.22 2.31 -10.10
CA SER A 86 -11.38 1.28 -11.11
C SER A 86 -10.74 1.78 -12.41
N ALA A 87 -9.94 0.94 -13.07
CA ALA A 87 -9.43 1.22 -14.41
C ALA A 87 -10.57 1.47 -15.43
N GLU A 88 -11.81 1.11 -15.10
CA GLU A 88 -12.99 1.41 -15.90
C GLU A 88 -13.36 2.92 -15.90
N GLU A 89 -12.94 3.69 -14.89
CA GLU A 89 -13.17 5.15 -14.83
C GLU A 89 -12.01 5.97 -15.42
N CYS A 90 -10.82 5.39 -15.56
CA CYS A 90 -9.67 6.01 -16.25
C CYS A 90 -9.23 5.09 -17.38
N GLY A 91 -9.87 5.22 -18.54
CA GLY A 91 -9.69 4.29 -19.66
C GLY A 91 -8.22 4.02 -20.03
N ALA A 92 -7.73 2.82 -19.70
CA ALA A 92 -6.68 2.04 -20.39
C ALA A 92 -6.54 0.62 -19.77
N PRO A 93 -5.99 -0.36 -20.52
CA PRO A 93 -6.70 -1.50 -21.07
C PRO A 93 -6.74 -2.74 -20.16
N SER A 94 -7.73 -3.57 -20.44
CA SER A 94 -7.97 -4.87 -19.84
C SER A 94 -6.96 -5.95 -20.30
N HIS A 95 -6.55 -6.74 -19.32
CA HIS A 95 -5.89 -8.05 -19.36
C HIS A 95 -4.37 -8.18 -19.16
N PRO A 96 -3.96 -9.29 -18.50
CA PRO A 96 -2.76 -9.37 -17.69
C PRO A 96 -1.63 -10.03 -18.47
N THR A 97 -0.42 -9.50 -18.38
CA THR A 97 0.77 -10.20 -18.89
C THR A 97 2.01 -9.81 -18.08
N GLN A 98 2.55 -10.83 -17.43
CA GLN A 98 3.94 -11.03 -17.02
C GLN A 98 4.47 -10.40 -15.73
N ALA A 99 4.83 -11.34 -14.85
CA ALA A 99 5.87 -11.22 -13.86
C ALA A 99 7.18 -10.71 -14.48
N ARG A 100 7.47 -9.42 -14.29
CA ARG A 100 8.79 -8.82 -14.05
C ARG A 100 8.62 -7.31 -14.08
N LEU A 101 9.23 -6.67 -13.09
CA LEU A 101 9.17 -5.25 -12.80
C LEU A 101 7.86 -4.76 -12.19
N TRP A 102 8.06 -4.02 -11.11
CA TRP A 102 7.13 -3.07 -10.51
C TRP A 102 6.08 -2.52 -11.50
N PRO A 103 4.77 -2.51 -11.17
CA PRO A 103 3.82 -1.85 -12.05
C PRO A 103 4.16 -0.37 -12.16
N GLN A 104 4.15 0.14 -13.40
CA GLN A 104 4.33 1.57 -13.70
C GLN A 104 3.17 2.37 -13.07
N PRO A 105 3.42 3.60 -12.61
CA PRO A 105 2.46 4.36 -11.82
C PRO A 105 1.22 4.67 -12.67
N GLY A 106 0.10 4.04 -12.31
CA GLY A 106 -1.23 4.57 -12.61
C GLY A 106 -1.63 5.43 -11.43
N GLU A 107 -1.90 6.72 -11.67
CA GLU A 107 -2.21 7.70 -10.63
C GLU A 107 -3.32 7.20 -9.69
N CYS A 108 -2.97 6.97 -8.42
CA CYS A 108 -3.95 6.88 -7.35
C CYS A 108 -4.35 8.29 -6.95
N ILE A 109 -5.57 8.67 -7.33
CA ILE A 109 -6.19 9.93 -6.94
C ILE A 109 -6.46 9.88 -5.43
N VAL A 110 -5.77 10.74 -4.68
CA VAL A 110 -6.01 10.93 -3.24
C VAL A 110 -7.38 11.59 -3.08
N ARG A 111 -8.31 10.92 -2.40
CA ARG A 111 -9.48 11.60 -1.87
C ARG A 111 -9.20 11.88 -0.40
N GLU A 112 -8.88 13.13 -0.09
CA GLU A 112 -8.85 13.60 1.29
C GLU A 112 -10.25 13.42 1.87
N ALA A 113 -10.36 12.66 2.95
CA ALA A 113 -11.58 12.57 3.71
C ALA A 113 -11.79 13.96 4.34
N ARG A 114 -12.76 14.72 3.83
CA ARG A 114 -13.21 15.94 4.49
C ARG A 114 -13.77 15.56 5.85
N GLU A 115 -13.21 16.14 6.90
CA GLU A 115 -13.84 16.18 8.22
C GLU A 115 -15.11 17.03 8.07
N GLU A 116 -16.28 16.38 8.18
CA GLU A 116 -17.51 17.08 8.52
C GLU A 116 -17.35 17.53 9.98
N GLU A 117 -16.97 18.79 10.16
CA GLU A 117 -17.17 19.51 11.41
C GLU A 117 -18.68 19.76 11.55
N ASP A 118 -19.34 18.90 12.34
CA ASP A 118 -20.68 19.19 12.87
C ASP A 118 -20.54 20.28 13.96
N GLU A 119 -21.00 21.50 13.65
CA GLU A 119 -21.42 22.50 14.65
C GLU A 119 -22.71 23.21 14.22
#